data_AF-A0A7J9QAM7-F1
#
_entry.id   AF-A0A7J9QAM7-F1
#
_cell.length_a   1.000
_cell.length_b   1.000
_cell.length_c   1.000
_cell.angle_alpha   90.00
_cell.angle_beta   90.00
_cell.angle_gamma   90.00
#
_symmetry.space_group_name_H-M   'P 1'
#
loop_
_entity.id
_entity.type
_entity.pdbx_description
1 polymer ?
#
loop_
_entity_poly.entity_id
_entity_poly.type
_entity_poly.pdbx_seq_one_letter_code
_entity_poly.pdbx_strand_id
1 'polypeptide(L)'
;MKNIFKCSENDLMDIIKNNIKTNSEPLGFIIKNDETSPTKYSIEPTNYLTIHNQVENYLKGINGILSLFYRNLSTQSNLLKSDSDEILNLNNKGKTIFDNISLILDRIQQLSFLITYYKSMDKIPKDMISKADEDHEKCLNMYSKIIKKLKSIL
;
A
#
# COMPACT_ATOMS: atom_id res chain seq x y z
N MET A 1 31.14 10.27 14.47
CA MET A 1 30.06 9.25 14.40
C MET A 1 30.57 8.05 13.62
N LYS A 2 30.63 6.86 14.22
CA LYS A 2 30.92 5.62 13.46
C LYS A 2 29.64 5.23 12.74
N ASN A 3 29.67 5.14 11.40
CA ASN A 3 28.53 4.60 10.64
C ASN A 3 28.29 3.15 11.08
N ILE A 4 27.17 2.91 11.75
CA ILE A 4 26.81 1.60 12.34
C ILE A 4 26.44 0.60 11.24
N PHE A 5 26.07 1.06 10.05
CA PHE A 5 25.79 0.22 8.88
C PHE A 5 26.39 0.87 7.62
N LYS A 6 27.05 0.06 6.79
CA LYS A 6 27.59 0.52 5.50
C LYS A 6 26.57 0.42 4.36
N CYS A 7 25.34 -0.03 4.65
CA CYS A 7 24.28 -0.28 3.68
C CYS A 7 24.77 -1.16 2.51
N SER A 8 25.67 -2.10 2.79
CA SER A 8 26.16 -3.04 1.78
C SER A 8 25.20 -4.23 1.65
N GLU A 9 25.19 -4.86 0.49
CA GLU A 9 24.38 -6.05 0.21
C GLU A 9 24.66 -7.18 1.22
N ASN A 10 25.92 -7.34 1.63
CA ASN A 10 26.32 -8.32 2.64
C ASN A 10 25.77 -7.99 4.03
N ASP A 11 25.79 -6.72 4.45
CA ASP A 11 25.20 -6.31 5.73
C ASP A 11 23.68 -6.59 5.75
N LEU A 12 23.02 -6.35 4.62
CA LEU A 12 21.60 -6.63 4.45
C LEU A 12 21.30 -8.14 4.54
N MET A 13 22.11 -8.98 3.90
CA MET A 13 21.95 -10.43 3.92
C MET A 13 22.18 -11.03 5.31
N ASP A 14 23.16 -10.53 6.06
CA ASP A 14 23.41 -10.96 7.44
C ASP A 14 22.26 -10.58 8.39
N ILE A 15 21.62 -9.43 8.18
CA ILE A 15 20.43 -9.02 8.92
C ILE A 15 19.24 -9.93 8.59
N ILE A 16 19.08 -10.31 7.31
CA ILE A 16 17.93 -11.07 6.84
C ILE A 16 18.04 -12.58 7.14
N LYS A 17 19.25 -13.14 7.33
CA LYS A 17 19.43 -14.60 7.50
C LYS A 17 18.67 -15.19 8.69
N ASN A 18 18.51 -14.43 9.78
CA ASN A 18 17.77 -14.85 10.96
C ASN A 18 16.24 -14.81 10.76
N ASN A 19 15.77 -14.36 9.59
CA ASN A 19 14.37 -14.13 9.24
C ASN A 19 13.89 -15.04 8.09
N ILE A 20 14.61 -16.12 7.77
CA ILE A 20 14.25 -17.10 6.73
C ILE A 20 13.25 -18.11 7.30
N LYS A 21 11.99 -18.08 6.83
CA LYS A 21 10.93 -19.00 7.29
C LYS A 21 10.88 -20.31 6.49
N THR A 22 10.55 -21.40 7.18
CA THR A 22 10.29 -22.76 6.66
C THR A 22 8.77 -23.08 6.73
N ASN A 23 8.36 -24.23 6.22
CA ASN A 23 6.94 -24.64 6.12
C ASN A 23 6.17 -24.67 7.46
N SER A 24 6.85 -24.65 8.62
CA SER A 24 6.22 -24.79 9.94
C SER A 24 5.85 -23.48 10.63
N GLU A 25 6.33 -22.31 10.16
CA GLU A 25 6.05 -21.02 10.82
C GLU A 25 5.72 -19.93 9.79
N PRO A 26 4.45 -19.84 9.31
CA PRO A 26 4.13 -19.21 8.04
C PRO A 26 3.59 -17.75 8.08
N LEU A 27 3.53 -17.05 9.23
CA LEU A 27 2.82 -15.75 9.33
C LEU A 27 3.60 -14.62 10.02
N GLY A 28 3.40 -13.36 9.57
CA GLY A 28 3.54 -12.15 10.40
C GLY A 28 3.81 -10.81 9.66
N PHE A 29 3.38 -9.71 10.31
CA PHE A 29 3.39 -8.29 9.88
C PHE A 29 4.66 -7.55 10.39
N ILE A 30 4.71 -6.21 10.25
CA ILE A 30 5.75 -5.34 10.83
C ILE A 30 5.87 -5.61 12.34
N ILE A 31 7.02 -6.12 12.78
CA ILE A 31 7.33 -6.32 14.20
C ILE A 31 8.07 -5.09 14.71
N LYS A 32 7.50 -4.49 15.75
CA LYS A 32 8.13 -3.43 16.56
C LYS A 32 8.95 -4.11 17.65
N ASN A 33 10.26 -3.89 17.67
CA ASN A 33 11.12 -4.37 18.76
C ASN A 33 11.44 -3.22 19.72
N ASP A 34 10.69 -3.17 20.82
CA ASP A 34 10.79 -2.15 21.87
C ASP A 34 11.95 -2.35 22.84
N GLU A 35 12.68 -3.47 22.72
CA GLU A 35 13.82 -3.81 23.58
C GLU A 35 15.14 -3.22 23.07
N THR A 36 15.13 -2.55 21.92
CA THR A 36 16.33 -1.97 21.29
C THR A 36 16.25 -0.44 21.21
N SER A 37 17.38 0.25 21.43
CA SER A 37 17.51 1.70 21.24
C SER A 37 18.54 2.00 20.14
N PRO A 38 18.14 2.62 19.01
CA PRO A 38 16.78 3.06 18.67
C PRO A 38 15.84 1.89 18.37
N THR A 39 14.53 2.11 18.57
CA THR A 39 13.47 1.14 18.28
C THR A 39 13.60 0.63 16.86
N LYS A 40 13.82 -0.67 16.71
CA LYS A 40 13.95 -1.31 15.41
C LYS A 40 12.59 -1.75 14.90
N TYR A 41 12.31 -1.41 13.66
CA TYR A 41 11.13 -1.86 12.92
C TYR A 41 11.62 -2.81 11.83
N SER A 42 11.10 -4.03 11.79
CA SER A 42 11.43 -5.01 10.74
C SER A 42 10.23 -5.23 9.84
N ILE A 43 10.44 -5.18 8.53
CA ILE A 43 9.48 -5.68 7.53
C ILE A 43 9.62 -7.20 7.56
N GLU A 44 8.64 -7.92 8.10
CA GLU A 44 8.65 -9.38 7.97
C GLU A 44 8.52 -9.77 6.49
N PRO A 45 9.37 -10.68 5.98
CA PRO A 45 9.33 -11.10 4.59
C PRO A 45 8.06 -11.91 4.29
N THR A 46 7.10 -11.29 3.60
CA THR A 46 5.86 -11.93 3.12
C THR A 46 6.09 -12.62 1.77
N ASN A 47 5.70 -13.87 1.53
CA ASN A 47 5.87 -14.48 0.20
C ASN A 47 4.92 -13.83 -0.85
N TYR A 48 5.26 -13.96 -2.13
CA TYR A 48 4.46 -13.36 -3.19
C TYR A 48 3.03 -13.91 -3.25
N LEU A 49 2.78 -15.19 -2.91
CA LEU A 49 1.43 -15.75 -2.85
C LEU A 49 0.53 -15.00 -1.85
N THR A 50 1.06 -14.62 -0.70
CA THR A 50 0.33 -13.80 0.28
C THR A 50 0.08 -12.39 -0.25
N ILE A 51 1.05 -11.78 -0.95
CA ILE A 51 0.85 -10.48 -1.62
C ILE A 51 -0.28 -10.59 -2.65
N HIS A 52 -0.25 -11.61 -3.49
CA HIS A 52 -1.30 -11.90 -4.47
C HIS A 52 -2.69 -12.00 -3.83
N ASN A 53 -2.82 -12.80 -2.78
CA ASN A 53 -4.08 -12.94 -2.05
C ASN A 53 -4.54 -11.61 -1.42
N GLN A 54 -3.60 -10.79 -0.93
CA GLN A 54 -3.93 -9.46 -0.41
C GLN A 54 -4.41 -8.52 -1.51
N VAL A 55 -3.77 -8.51 -2.68
CA VAL A 55 -4.20 -7.72 -3.84
C VAL A 55 -5.62 -8.10 -4.23
N GLU A 56 -5.89 -9.38 -4.45
CA GLU A 56 -7.22 -9.87 -4.83
C GLU A 56 -8.30 -9.49 -3.82
N ASN A 57 -8.09 -9.83 -2.55
CA ASN A 57 -9.09 -9.59 -1.51
C ASN A 57 -9.32 -8.09 -1.26
N TYR A 58 -8.23 -7.32 -1.18
CA TYR A 58 -8.30 -5.90 -0.89
C TYR A 58 -8.97 -5.14 -2.04
N LEU A 59 -8.48 -5.30 -3.28
CA LEU A 59 -9.02 -4.56 -4.43
C LEU A 59 -10.48 -4.92 -4.73
N LYS A 60 -10.88 -6.18 -4.48
CA LYS A 60 -12.27 -6.61 -4.58
C LYS A 60 -13.15 -5.95 -3.51
N GLY A 61 -12.67 -5.89 -2.27
CA GLY A 61 -13.43 -5.37 -1.12
C GLY A 61 -13.62 -3.85 -1.10
N ILE A 62 -12.66 -3.07 -1.63
CA ILE A 62 -12.71 -1.61 -1.51
C ILE A 62 -13.71 -0.91 -2.44
N ASN A 63 -14.18 -1.56 -3.52
CA ASN A 63 -15.10 -0.93 -4.47
C ASN A 63 -16.41 -0.45 -3.80
N GLY A 64 -16.96 -1.25 -2.89
CA GLY A 64 -18.17 -0.87 -2.13
C GLY A 64 -17.94 0.35 -1.25
N ILE A 65 -16.83 0.35 -0.51
CA ILE A 65 -16.43 1.46 0.37
C ILE A 65 -16.23 2.75 -0.44
N LEU A 66 -15.50 2.68 -1.55
CA LEU A 66 -15.26 3.82 -2.43
C LEU A 66 -16.56 4.40 -3.00
N SER A 67 -17.51 3.55 -3.39
CA SER A 67 -18.81 4.02 -3.89
C SER A 67 -19.58 4.85 -2.85
N LEU A 68 -19.54 4.44 -1.58
CA LEU A 68 -20.15 5.17 -0.47
C LEU A 68 -19.43 6.50 -0.23
N PHE A 69 -18.10 6.49 -0.25
CA PHE A 69 -17.29 7.69 -0.09
C PHE A 69 -17.54 8.71 -1.20
N TYR A 70 -17.55 8.28 -2.46
CA TYR A 70 -17.84 9.15 -3.59
C TYR A 70 -19.22 9.76 -3.53
N ARG A 71 -20.26 8.96 -3.22
CA ARG A 71 -21.62 9.48 -3.07
C ARG A 71 -21.68 10.57 -2.00
N ASN A 72 -21.05 10.33 -0.86
CA ASN A 72 -21.01 11.30 0.24
C ASN A 72 -20.22 12.57 -0.15
N LEU A 73 -19.10 12.44 -0.86
CA LEU A 73 -18.34 13.60 -1.36
C LEU A 73 -19.16 14.41 -2.38
N SER A 74 -19.84 13.76 -3.34
CA SER A 74 -20.68 14.46 -4.32
C SER A 74 -21.84 15.22 -3.67
N THR A 75 -22.43 14.69 -2.60
CA THR A 75 -23.45 15.45 -1.84
C THR A 75 -22.88 16.70 -1.17
N GLN A 76 -21.57 16.71 -0.87
CA GLN A 76 -20.89 17.85 -0.30
C GLN A 76 -20.30 18.79 -1.37
N SER A 77 -19.96 18.32 -2.57
CA SER A 77 -19.35 19.16 -3.61
C SER A 77 -20.32 20.13 -4.28
N ASN A 78 -21.63 19.85 -4.25
CA ASN A 78 -22.65 20.86 -4.61
C ASN A 78 -22.64 22.09 -3.69
N LEU A 79 -21.99 22.03 -2.51
CA LEU A 79 -21.77 23.18 -1.62
C LEU A 79 -20.44 23.91 -1.90
N LEU A 80 -19.61 23.43 -2.84
CA LEU A 80 -18.21 23.84 -3.04
C LEU A 80 -17.96 24.60 -4.35
N LYS A 81 -19.00 24.96 -5.11
CA LYS A 81 -18.82 25.83 -6.29
C LYS A 81 -18.66 27.29 -5.82
N SER A 82 -17.41 27.73 -5.62
CA SER A 82 -17.06 29.15 -5.78
C SER A 82 -16.18 29.30 -7.03
N ASP A 83 -16.50 30.31 -7.83
CA ASP A 83 -15.76 30.67 -9.05
C ASP A 83 -14.48 31.41 -8.65
N SER A 84 -13.41 30.71 -8.29
CA SER A 84 -12.01 31.19 -8.34
C SER A 84 -11.09 30.15 -7.70
N ASP A 85 -9.77 30.36 -7.78
CA ASP A 85 -8.67 29.55 -7.22
C ASP A 85 -8.71 29.38 -5.67
N GLU A 86 -9.89 29.21 -5.08
CA GLU A 86 -10.09 29.05 -3.65
C GLU A 86 -9.94 27.59 -3.20
N ILE A 87 -9.21 27.44 -2.10
CA ILE A 87 -8.96 26.19 -1.39
C ILE A 87 -10.28 25.43 -1.17
N LEU A 88 -10.31 24.19 -1.66
CA LEU A 88 -11.45 23.28 -1.57
C LEU A 88 -11.90 23.12 -0.10
N ASN A 89 -12.92 23.89 0.32
CA ASN A 89 -13.27 24.03 1.72
C ASN A 89 -14.20 22.90 2.19
N LEU A 90 -13.67 21.67 2.24
CA LEU A 90 -14.38 20.51 2.78
C LEU A 90 -14.73 20.73 4.26
N ASN A 91 -15.98 20.42 4.63
CA ASN A 91 -16.32 20.30 6.05
C ASN A 91 -15.57 19.11 6.69
N ASN A 92 -15.59 19.02 8.02
CA ASN A 92 -14.85 17.97 8.75
C ASN A 92 -15.18 16.56 8.25
N LYS A 93 -16.45 16.30 7.89
CA LYS A 93 -16.87 15.00 7.34
C LYS A 93 -16.28 14.74 5.96
N GLY A 94 -16.22 15.76 5.09
CA GLY A 94 -15.56 15.68 3.78
C GLY A 94 -14.06 15.40 3.90
N LYS A 95 -13.37 16.11 4.82
CA LYS A 95 -11.95 15.90 5.13
C LYS A 95 -11.69 14.45 5.58
N THR A 96 -12.47 13.94 6.54
CA THR A 96 -12.36 12.55 7.00
C THR A 96 -12.57 11.53 5.88
N ILE A 97 -13.53 11.77 4.97
CA ILE A 97 -13.71 10.88 3.82
C ILE A 97 -12.48 10.93 2.90
N PHE A 98 -11.90 12.11 2.68
CA PHE A 98 -10.69 12.28 1.88
C PHE A 98 -9.48 11.58 2.49
N ASP A 99 -9.31 11.67 3.81
CA ASP A 99 -8.27 10.96 4.55
C ASP A 99 -8.44 9.44 4.40
N ASN A 100 -9.66 8.92 4.51
CA ASN A 100 -9.94 7.50 4.31
C ASN A 100 -9.66 7.04 2.87
N ILE A 101 -9.97 7.85 1.85
CA ILE A 101 -9.59 7.53 0.47
C ILE A 101 -8.07 7.57 0.30
N SER A 102 -7.38 8.51 0.96
CA SER A 102 -5.92 8.60 0.95
C SER A 102 -5.27 7.36 1.55
N LEU A 103 -5.80 6.84 2.66
CA LEU A 103 -5.36 5.57 3.25
C LEU A 103 -5.56 4.38 2.29
N ILE A 104 -6.65 4.38 1.51
CA ILE A 104 -6.88 3.34 0.49
C ILE A 104 -5.82 3.45 -0.62
N LEU A 105 -5.57 4.66 -1.13
CA LEU A 105 -4.56 4.91 -2.15
C LEU A 105 -3.15 4.49 -1.69
N ASP A 106 -2.79 4.85 -0.46
CA ASP A 106 -1.52 4.47 0.17
C ASP A 106 -1.39 2.94 0.24
N ARG A 107 -2.43 2.24 0.67
CA ARG A 107 -2.42 0.77 0.71
C ARG A 107 -2.25 0.13 -0.67
N ILE A 108 -2.91 0.66 -1.70
CA ILE A 108 -2.74 0.18 -3.10
C ILE A 108 -1.30 0.41 -3.56
N GLN A 109 -0.74 1.58 -3.28
CA GLN A 109 0.64 1.92 -3.63
C GLN A 109 1.65 1.00 -2.93
N GLN A 110 1.44 0.71 -1.64
CA GLN A 110 2.28 -0.24 -0.89
C GLN A 110 2.23 -1.65 -1.50
N LEU A 111 1.05 -2.15 -1.86
CA LEU A 111 0.92 -3.45 -2.52
C LEU A 111 1.64 -3.46 -3.87
N SER A 112 1.45 -2.42 -4.68
CA SER A 112 2.13 -2.24 -5.96
C SER A 112 3.67 -2.25 -5.81
N PHE A 113 4.17 -1.52 -4.82
CA PHE A 113 5.59 -1.46 -4.49
C PHE A 113 6.14 -2.83 -4.07
N LEU A 114 5.42 -3.55 -3.20
CA LEU A 114 5.83 -4.89 -2.76
C LEU A 114 5.94 -5.85 -3.94
N ILE A 115 5.01 -5.82 -4.90
CA ILE A 115 5.10 -6.67 -6.09
C ILE A 115 6.39 -6.37 -6.88
N THR A 116 6.66 -5.09 -7.15
CA THR A 116 7.88 -4.66 -7.85
C THR A 116 9.14 -5.05 -7.11
N TYR A 117 9.17 -4.84 -5.79
CA TYR A 117 10.30 -5.20 -4.95
C TYR A 117 10.61 -6.71 -5.01
N TYR A 118 9.57 -7.55 -4.89
CA TYR A 118 9.75 -9.01 -4.97
C TYR A 118 10.19 -9.47 -6.35
N LYS A 119 9.69 -8.83 -7.42
CA LYS A 119 10.14 -9.09 -8.78
C LYS A 119 11.62 -8.73 -8.97
N SER A 120 12.05 -7.58 -8.46
CA SER A 120 13.44 -7.11 -8.56
C SER A 120 14.45 -7.98 -7.82
N MET A 121 13.99 -8.72 -6.81
CA MET A 121 14.82 -9.60 -5.97
C MET A 121 14.75 -11.07 -6.42
N ASP A 122 14.10 -11.38 -7.55
CA ASP A 122 13.83 -12.75 -8.01
C ASP A 122 13.15 -13.63 -6.94
N LYS A 123 12.27 -13.01 -6.13
CA LYS A 123 11.55 -13.66 -5.03
C LYS A 123 10.12 -14.09 -5.40
N ILE A 124 9.79 -14.00 -6.70
CA ILE A 124 8.50 -14.45 -7.23
C ILE A 124 8.68 -15.85 -7.81
N PRO A 125 7.88 -16.85 -7.40
CA PRO A 125 7.92 -18.18 -8.01
C PRO A 125 7.75 -18.09 -9.53
N LYS A 126 8.53 -18.88 -10.28
CA LYS A 126 8.58 -18.79 -11.75
C LYS A 126 7.21 -18.97 -12.42
N ASP A 127 6.39 -19.85 -11.86
CA ASP A 127 5.01 -20.12 -12.29
C ASP A 127 4.03 -18.97 -11.98
N MET A 128 4.44 -17.99 -11.18
CA MET A 128 3.62 -16.86 -10.74
C MET A 128 4.07 -15.51 -11.29
N ILE A 129 5.12 -15.44 -12.11
CA ILE A 129 5.61 -14.18 -12.69
C ILE A 129 4.51 -13.45 -13.48
N SER A 130 3.74 -14.18 -14.29
CA SER A 130 2.60 -13.59 -15.04
C SER A 130 1.56 -12.99 -14.08
N LYS A 131 1.27 -13.68 -12.97
CA LYS A 131 0.35 -13.19 -11.94
C LYS A 131 0.86 -11.92 -11.27
N ALA A 132 2.18 -11.81 -11.07
CA ALA A 132 2.77 -10.60 -10.50
C ALA A 132 2.58 -9.39 -11.40
N ASP A 133 2.74 -9.58 -12.70
CA ASP A 133 2.49 -8.51 -13.67
C ASP A 133 1.01 -8.12 -13.70
N GLU A 134 0.11 -9.10 -13.69
CA GLU A 134 -1.34 -8.85 -13.59
C GLU A 134 -1.72 -8.12 -12.31
N ASP A 135 -1.18 -8.52 -11.15
CA ASP A 135 -1.46 -7.88 -9.87
C ASP A 135 -0.96 -6.45 -9.80
N HIS A 136 0.24 -6.20 -10.35
CA HIS A 136 0.78 -4.86 -10.45
C HIS A 136 -0.12 -3.97 -11.32
N GLU A 137 -0.55 -4.49 -12.47
CA GLU A 137 -1.48 -3.80 -13.36
C GLU A 137 -2.81 -3.50 -12.67
N LYS A 138 -3.39 -4.46 -11.92
CA LYS A 138 -4.62 -4.26 -11.15
C LYS A 138 -4.46 -3.13 -10.13
N CYS A 139 -3.33 -3.09 -9.40
CA CYS A 139 -3.05 -2.01 -8.46
C CYS A 139 -2.99 -0.64 -9.16
N LEU A 140 -2.23 -0.52 -10.26
CA LEU A 140 -2.11 0.72 -11.02
C LEU A 140 -3.45 1.17 -11.61
N ASN A 141 -4.21 0.24 -12.19
CA ASN A 141 -5.52 0.50 -12.77
C ASN A 141 -6.51 0.97 -11.70
N MET A 142 -6.52 0.34 -10.52
CA MET A 142 -7.37 0.78 -9.41
C MET A 142 -6.96 2.18 -8.91
N TYR A 143 -5.67 2.41 -8.68
CA TYR A 143 -5.16 3.72 -8.26
C TYR A 143 -5.59 4.82 -9.25
N SER A 144 -5.35 4.60 -10.55
CA SER A 144 -5.73 5.52 -11.62
C SER A 144 -7.24 5.77 -11.66
N LYS A 145 -8.05 4.72 -11.51
CA LYS A 145 -9.52 4.81 -11.45
C LYS A 145 -9.98 5.69 -10.29
N ILE A 146 -9.40 5.53 -9.09
CA ILE A 146 -9.75 6.32 -7.91
C ILE A 146 -9.42 7.80 -8.14
N ILE A 147 -8.20 8.10 -8.61
CA ILE A 147 -7.76 9.48 -8.88
C ILE A 147 -8.63 10.16 -9.93
N LYS A 148 -8.92 9.48 -11.05
CA LYS A 148 -9.81 10.00 -12.10
C LYS A 148 -11.21 10.30 -11.54
N LYS A 149 -11.73 9.42 -10.68
CA LYS A 149 -13.04 9.62 -10.08
C LYS A 149 -13.05 10.81 -9.11
N LEU A 150 -12.03 10.96 -8.28
CA LEU A 150 -11.88 12.13 -7.40
C LEU A 150 -11.84 13.44 -8.18
N LYS A 151 -11.03 13.52 -9.25
CA LYS A 151 -10.95 14.69 -10.15
C LYS A 151 -12.26 15.03 -10.88
N SER A 152 -13.21 14.10 -10.93
CA SER A 152 -14.54 14.35 -11.52
C SER A 152 -15.59 14.81 -10.51
N ILE A 153 -15.31 14.64 -9.21
CA ILE A 153 -16.21 14.99 -8.11
C ILE A 153 -15.83 16.34 -7.50
N LEU A 154 -14.52 16.56 -7.35
CA LEU A 154 -13.90 17.82 -6.98
C LEU A 154 -13.83 18.73 -8.21
#